data_AF-A0A1Y1KBG9-F1
#
_entry.id   AF-A0A1Y1KBG9-F1
#
_cell.length_a   1.000
_cell.length_b   1.000
_cell.length_c   1.000
_cell.angle_alpha   90.00
_cell.angle_beta   90.00
_cell.angle_gamma   90.00
#
_symmetry.space_group_name_H-M   'P 1'
#
loop_
_entity.id
_entity.type
_entity.pdbx_description
1 polymer ?
#
loop_
_entity_poly.entity_id
_entity_poly.type
_entity_poly.pdbx_seq_one_letter_code
_entity_poly.pdbx_strand_id
1 'polypeptide(L)'
;MSGKFNGVQALIKSEQPLALYTHCFSHSLNLCISKSCEIPAIRNMMGILGSVSTFLSASAKRTALLEKTIQESDLKDTRKRKLKALCSTRWVERHESVLTFQQLFQPIVDTLEQLENDHDPNTSSKAAMFSSSLKRSDFIVSMGVAAYCLSFTLNLSKNLQSVDQDLSTALSHVDDVKSVLRGIRERSDEEFKSLYLQANKLASEVGATISMPRTCNRQTHRSNIGANAEDYYRAAIFVPFVDHVITQLRDRFDGICSVISLEGLISEYLSKYDDMAILKAAEFYDQDMPGSMLELTSELKMWRQKWQGQQTVPKTAIEALKECEEMFFPNIRVLLQIFLVLPVTTATAERSFSVLRRLKTYLRSTMTEG
;
A
#
# COMPACT_ATOMS: atom_id res chain seq x y z
N MET A 1 0.90 19.46 1.40
CA MET A 1 2.20 19.30 2.08
C MET A 1 3.37 19.33 1.09
N SER A 2 3.31 18.67 -0.07
CA SER A 2 4.40 18.58 -1.08
C SER A 2 4.40 19.66 -2.19
N GLY A 3 3.71 20.79 -1.99
CA GLY A 3 3.65 21.84 -3.01
C GLY A 3 5.02 22.45 -3.27
N LYS A 4 5.43 22.57 -4.54
CA LYS A 4 6.77 23.04 -4.94
C LYS A 4 7.09 24.48 -4.49
N PHE A 5 6.09 25.35 -4.42
CA PHE A 5 6.29 26.78 -4.17
C PHE A 5 5.90 27.20 -2.74
N ASN A 6 4.69 26.84 -2.30
CA ASN A 6 4.15 27.21 -0.98
C ASN A 6 3.73 25.98 -0.16
N GLY A 7 4.25 24.80 -0.49
CA GLY A 7 4.03 23.61 0.32
C GLY A 7 4.89 23.64 1.59
N VAL A 8 4.41 23.01 2.66
CA VAL A 8 5.19 22.83 3.90
C VAL A 8 6.58 22.24 3.63
N GLN A 9 6.69 21.31 2.68
CA GLN A 9 7.98 20.80 2.20
C GLN A 9 8.93 21.92 1.76
N ALA A 10 8.46 22.83 0.91
CA ALA A 10 9.28 23.89 0.34
C ALA A 10 9.73 24.87 1.43
N LEU A 11 8.85 25.18 2.38
CA LEU A 11 9.16 26.02 3.53
C LEU A 11 10.22 25.38 4.44
N ILE A 12 10.05 24.11 4.83
CA ILE A 12 11.04 23.40 5.65
C ILE A 12 12.39 23.34 4.92
N LYS A 13 12.39 23.00 3.62
CA LYS A 13 13.62 22.94 2.83
C LYS A 13 14.30 24.30 2.64
N SER A 14 13.57 25.41 2.73
CA SER A 14 14.17 26.74 2.67
C SER A 14 14.93 27.09 3.95
N GLU A 15 14.51 26.55 5.10
CA GLU A 15 15.18 26.75 6.39
C GLU A 15 16.27 25.70 6.65
N GLN A 16 16.01 24.43 6.30
CA GLN A 16 16.94 23.32 6.44
C GLN A 16 17.04 22.53 5.11
N PRO A 17 18.00 22.86 4.23
CA PRO A 17 18.16 22.23 2.91
C PRO A 17 18.41 20.72 2.96
N LEU A 18 19.05 20.23 4.03
CA LEU A 18 19.36 18.82 4.24
C LEU A 18 18.18 18.03 4.85
N ALA A 19 17.05 18.69 5.15
CA ALA A 19 15.86 18.00 5.63
C ALA A 19 15.33 17.04 4.56
N LEU A 20 15.42 15.74 4.86
CA LEU A 20 14.88 14.69 4.02
C LEU A 20 13.35 14.81 3.99
N TYR A 21 12.82 15.21 2.82
CA TYR A 21 11.37 15.18 2.61
C TYR A 21 10.96 13.80 2.13
N THR A 22 10.17 13.11 2.94
CA THR A 22 9.51 11.86 2.55
C THR A 22 8.04 11.94 2.93
N HIS A 23 7.21 11.21 2.20
CA HIS A 23 5.87 10.93 2.68
C HIS A 23 5.93 9.86 3.76
N CYS A 24 5.02 9.96 4.73
CA CYS A 24 4.86 8.92 5.73
C CYS A 24 4.68 7.54 5.05
N PHE A 25 5.28 6.47 5.58
CA PHE A 25 5.42 5.22 4.81
C PHE A 25 4.06 4.61 4.44
N SER A 26 3.09 4.73 5.34
CA SER A 26 1.69 4.37 5.07
C SER A 26 1.10 5.16 3.89
N HIS A 27 1.38 6.46 3.80
CA HIS A 27 0.96 7.30 2.68
C HIS A 27 1.73 6.96 1.40
N SER A 28 3.03 6.71 1.47
CA SER A 28 3.86 6.27 0.35
C SER A 28 3.32 4.99 -0.26
N LEU A 29 3.09 3.95 0.55
CA LEU A 29 2.51 2.68 0.09
C LEU A 29 1.12 2.91 -0.52
N ASN A 30 0.31 3.76 0.11
CA ASN A 30 -0.99 4.09 -0.44
C ASN A 30 -0.88 4.73 -1.84
N LEU A 31 -0.01 5.73 -2.01
CA LEU A 31 0.20 6.35 -3.31
C LEU A 31 0.68 5.32 -4.34
N CYS A 32 1.53 4.36 -3.94
CA CYS A 32 1.94 3.27 -4.83
C CYS A 32 0.73 2.50 -5.36
N ILE A 33 -0.12 2.03 -4.45
CA ILE A 33 -1.27 1.20 -4.79
C ILE A 33 -2.28 1.99 -5.61
N SER A 34 -2.57 3.23 -5.19
CA SER A 34 -3.53 4.08 -5.91
C SER A 34 -3.09 4.37 -7.34
N LYS A 35 -1.79 4.60 -7.57
CA LYS A 35 -1.23 4.78 -8.92
C LYS A 35 -1.21 3.50 -9.73
N SER A 36 -0.92 2.37 -9.09
CA SER A 36 -1.00 1.05 -9.72
C SER A 36 -2.40 0.70 -10.22
N CYS A 37 -3.44 1.14 -9.50
CA CYS A 37 -4.82 0.96 -9.93
C CYS A 37 -5.26 1.88 -11.09
N GLU A 38 -4.39 2.72 -11.67
CA GLU A 38 -4.76 3.58 -12.81
C GLU A 38 -4.83 2.82 -14.15
N ILE A 39 -4.32 1.58 -14.19
CA ILE A 39 -4.47 0.68 -15.35
C ILE A 39 -5.96 0.55 -15.68
N PRO A 40 -6.40 0.80 -16.93
CA PRO A 40 -7.82 0.94 -17.24
C PRO A 40 -8.70 -0.23 -16.78
N ALA A 41 -8.24 -1.46 -16.95
CA ALA A 41 -8.98 -2.66 -16.53
C ALA A 41 -9.18 -2.69 -15.01
N ILE A 42 -8.10 -2.49 -14.24
CA ILE A 42 -8.13 -2.43 -12.77
C ILE A 42 -8.96 -1.24 -12.28
N ARG A 43 -8.75 -0.05 -12.85
CA ARG A 43 -9.48 1.18 -12.50
C ARG A 43 -10.98 1.00 -12.67
N ASN A 44 -11.40 0.47 -13.82
CA ASN A 44 -12.82 0.26 -14.13
C ASN A 44 -13.41 -0.82 -13.21
N MET A 45 -12.68 -1.91 -12.97
CA MET A 45 -13.08 -2.95 -12.01
C MET A 45 -13.30 -2.35 -10.60
N MET A 46 -12.36 -1.55 -10.10
CA MET A 46 -12.48 -0.87 -8.81
C MET A 46 -13.70 0.07 -8.76
N GLY A 47 -14.00 0.78 -9.84
CA GLY A 47 -15.17 1.66 -9.94
C GLY A 47 -16.49 0.90 -9.92
N ILE A 48 -16.57 -0.24 -10.62
CA ILE A 48 -17.74 -1.13 -10.60
C ILE A 48 -17.91 -1.73 -9.20
N LEU A 49 -16.84 -2.28 -8.62
CA LEU A 49 -16.83 -2.86 -7.26
C LEU A 49 -17.36 -1.87 -6.22
N GLY A 50 -16.89 -0.62 -6.28
CA GLY A 50 -17.37 0.46 -5.42
C GLY A 50 -18.84 0.76 -5.61
N SER A 51 -19.28 0.88 -6.85
CA SER A 51 -20.67 1.19 -7.20
C SER A 51 -21.63 0.09 -6.73
N VAL A 52 -21.24 -1.18 -6.88
CA VAL A 52 -22.00 -2.34 -6.38
C VAL A 52 -22.07 -2.33 -4.86
N SER A 53 -20.94 -2.10 -4.19
CA SER A 53 -20.88 -2.06 -2.73
C SER A 53 -21.78 -0.96 -2.17
N THR A 54 -21.71 0.25 -2.75
CA THR A 54 -22.56 1.38 -2.37
C THR A 54 -24.03 1.07 -2.65
N PHE A 55 -24.35 0.51 -3.81
CA PHE A 55 -25.72 0.12 -4.16
C PHE A 55 -26.30 -0.84 -3.11
N LEU A 56 -25.61 -1.95 -2.81
CA LEU A 56 -26.10 -2.93 -1.84
C LEU A 56 -26.23 -2.32 -0.43
N SER A 57 -25.26 -1.52 0.02
CA SER A 57 -25.29 -0.90 1.36
C SER A 57 -26.27 0.27 1.51
N ALA A 58 -26.70 0.90 0.41
CA ALA A 58 -27.56 2.09 0.47
C ALA A 58 -29.02 1.78 0.80
N SER A 59 -29.41 0.50 0.94
CA SER A 59 -30.75 0.10 1.36
C SER A 59 -30.66 -1.05 2.36
N ALA A 60 -31.37 -0.91 3.48
CA ALA A 60 -31.49 -1.97 4.48
C ALA A 60 -32.09 -3.26 3.89
N LYS A 61 -33.07 -3.14 2.97
CA LYS A 61 -33.67 -4.28 2.27
C LYS A 61 -32.62 -5.06 1.45
N ARG A 62 -31.81 -4.35 0.65
CA ARG A 62 -30.76 -4.96 -0.17
C ARG A 62 -29.63 -5.54 0.67
N THR A 63 -29.29 -4.88 1.77
CA THR A 63 -28.27 -5.36 2.71
C THR A 63 -28.72 -6.63 3.39
N ALA A 64 -29.97 -6.68 3.89
CA ALA A 64 -30.54 -7.87 4.52
C ALA A 64 -30.66 -9.04 3.54
N LEU A 65 -31.01 -8.78 2.28
CA LEU A 65 -31.03 -9.80 1.23
C LEU A 65 -29.62 -10.39 1.02
N LEU A 66 -28.61 -9.54 0.86
CA LEU A 66 -27.22 -10.01 0.75
C LEU A 66 -26.78 -10.84 1.95
N GLU A 67 -27.06 -10.37 3.17
CA GLU A 67 -26.73 -11.11 4.39
C GLU A 67 -27.40 -12.48 4.44
N LYS A 68 -28.66 -12.59 3.97
CA LYS A 68 -29.38 -13.85 3.83
C LYS A 68 -28.71 -14.76 2.79
N THR A 69 -28.41 -14.25 1.59
CA THR A 69 -27.75 -15.04 0.53
C THR A 69 -26.36 -15.53 0.97
N ILE A 70 -25.61 -14.73 1.73
CA ILE A 70 -24.33 -15.16 2.32
C ILE A 70 -24.54 -16.30 3.32
N GLN A 71 -25.58 -16.25 4.16
CA GLN A 71 -25.87 -17.32 5.12
C GLN A 71 -26.31 -18.63 4.47
N GLU A 72 -27.01 -18.54 3.35
CA GLU A 72 -27.48 -19.70 2.57
C GLU A 72 -26.38 -20.29 1.68
N SER A 73 -25.31 -19.53 1.41
CA SER A 73 -24.19 -19.99 0.61
C SER A 73 -23.30 -20.98 1.36
N ASP A 74 -22.76 -21.96 0.64
CA ASP A 74 -21.91 -23.04 1.17
C ASP A 74 -20.46 -22.58 1.49
N LEU A 75 -20.29 -21.29 1.81
CA LEU A 75 -19.01 -20.64 2.11
C LEU A 75 -18.48 -21.09 3.48
N LYS A 76 -17.90 -22.29 3.52
CA LYS A 76 -17.41 -22.99 4.73
C LYS A 76 -16.25 -22.29 5.47
N ASP A 77 -15.67 -21.22 4.92
CA ASP A 77 -14.41 -20.63 5.42
C ASP A 77 -14.43 -19.11 5.65
N THR A 78 -15.55 -18.43 5.42
CA THR A 78 -15.55 -16.96 5.41
C THR A 78 -15.95 -16.37 6.76
N ARG A 79 -14.95 -16.01 7.59
CA ARG A 79 -15.14 -15.19 8.81
C ARG A 79 -15.76 -13.80 8.54
N LYS A 80 -15.94 -13.41 7.27
CA LYS A 80 -16.44 -12.10 6.86
C LYS A 80 -17.86 -12.23 6.30
N ARG A 81 -18.83 -11.66 7.03
CA ARG A 81 -20.27 -11.72 6.69
C ARG A 81 -20.83 -10.41 6.13
N LYS A 82 -19.97 -9.40 5.93
CA LYS A 82 -20.39 -8.06 5.50
C LYS A 82 -19.47 -7.53 4.41
N LEU A 83 -20.08 -7.01 3.36
CA LEU A 83 -19.38 -6.19 2.38
C LEU A 83 -18.81 -4.95 3.05
N LYS A 84 -17.55 -4.64 2.74
CA LYS A 84 -16.93 -3.38 3.12
C LYS A 84 -17.09 -2.42 1.95
N ALA A 85 -17.65 -1.25 2.21
CA ALA A 85 -17.69 -0.19 1.21
C ALA A 85 -16.26 0.25 0.88
N LEU A 86 -16.00 0.51 -0.41
CA LEU A 86 -14.72 1.11 -0.82
C LEU A 86 -14.59 2.49 -0.19
N CYS A 87 -13.70 2.62 0.79
CA CYS A 87 -13.34 3.91 1.33
C CYS A 87 -12.21 4.52 0.49
N SER A 88 -12.46 5.69 -0.10
CA SER A 88 -11.45 6.45 -0.85
C SER A 88 -10.32 7.01 0.02
N THR A 89 -10.47 6.99 1.35
CA THR A 89 -9.54 7.65 2.29
C THR A 89 -8.88 6.70 3.29
N ARG A 90 -9.32 5.45 3.40
CA ARG A 90 -8.76 4.44 4.34
C ARG A 90 -8.41 3.16 3.61
N TRP A 91 -7.11 2.92 3.46
CA TRP A 91 -6.63 1.99 2.43
C TRP A 91 -6.48 0.55 2.87
N VAL A 92 -6.31 0.27 4.17
CA VAL A 92 -6.57 -1.07 4.71
C VAL A 92 -8.01 -1.48 4.37
N GLU A 93 -8.96 -0.55 4.46
CA GLU A 93 -10.34 -0.82 4.04
C GLU A 93 -10.43 -1.08 2.53
N ARG A 94 -9.61 -0.46 1.67
CA ARG A 94 -9.57 -0.80 0.21
C ARG A 94 -9.04 -2.21 -0.05
N HIS A 95 -7.93 -2.62 0.56
CA HIS A 95 -7.42 -4.00 0.43
C HIS A 95 -8.48 -4.99 0.89
N GLU A 96 -9.01 -4.75 2.08
CA GLU A 96 -10.03 -5.62 2.66
C GLU A 96 -11.31 -5.60 1.85
N SER A 97 -11.69 -4.49 1.21
CA SER A 97 -12.85 -4.42 0.32
C SER A 97 -12.68 -5.32 -0.88
N VAL A 98 -11.56 -5.24 -1.61
CA VAL A 98 -11.32 -6.09 -2.80
C VAL A 98 -11.26 -7.56 -2.41
N LEU A 99 -10.50 -7.90 -1.37
CA LEU A 99 -10.36 -9.28 -0.90
C LEU A 99 -11.69 -9.85 -0.39
N THR A 100 -12.50 -9.05 0.31
CA THR A 100 -13.81 -9.50 0.81
C THR A 100 -14.83 -9.60 -0.32
N PHE A 101 -14.79 -8.67 -1.29
CA PHE A 101 -15.66 -8.73 -2.46
C PHE A 101 -15.40 -9.98 -3.29
N GLN A 102 -14.13 -10.36 -3.48
CA GLN A 102 -13.77 -11.61 -4.16
C GLN A 102 -14.26 -12.84 -3.38
N GLN A 103 -14.12 -12.84 -2.05
CA GLN A 103 -14.61 -13.93 -1.18
C GLN A 103 -16.13 -14.10 -1.23
N LEU A 104 -16.86 -12.99 -1.37
CA LEU A 104 -18.33 -12.97 -1.41
C LEU A 104 -18.87 -12.89 -2.84
N PHE A 105 -18.05 -13.14 -3.86
CA PHE A 105 -18.38 -12.86 -5.25
C PHE A 105 -19.67 -13.55 -5.70
N GLN A 106 -19.80 -14.85 -5.41
CA GLN A 106 -20.99 -15.63 -5.74
C GLN A 106 -22.26 -15.07 -5.06
N PRO A 107 -22.35 -14.95 -3.72
CA PRO A 107 -23.51 -14.35 -3.06
C PRO A 107 -23.87 -12.95 -3.57
N ILE A 108 -22.88 -12.13 -3.94
CA ILE A 108 -23.12 -10.79 -4.47
C ILE A 108 -23.84 -10.87 -5.81
N VAL A 109 -23.39 -11.74 -6.71
CA VAL A 109 -24.03 -11.91 -8.03
C VAL A 109 -25.43 -12.48 -7.86
N ASP A 110 -25.60 -13.52 -7.04
CA ASP A 110 -26.92 -14.12 -6.77
C ASP A 110 -27.90 -13.10 -6.17
N THR A 111 -27.42 -12.24 -5.27
CA THR A 111 -28.23 -11.17 -4.69
C THR A 111 -28.67 -10.17 -5.76
N LEU A 112 -27.76 -9.79 -6.67
CA LEU A 112 -28.07 -8.86 -7.75
C LEU A 112 -29.11 -9.48 -8.70
N GLU A 113 -28.95 -10.75 -9.08
CA GLU A 113 -29.92 -11.47 -9.92
C GLU A 113 -31.31 -11.53 -9.31
N GLN A 114 -31.41 -11.77 -7.99
CA GLN A 114 -32.70 -11.71 -7.29
C GLN A 114 -33.32 -10.30 -7.35
N LEU A 115 -32.50 -9.26 -7.22
CA LEU A 115 -32.93 -7.87 -7.29
C LEU A 115 -33.33 -7.42 -8.70
N GLU A 116 -32.95 -8.14 -9.76
CA GLU A 116 -33.41 -7.87 -11.14
C GLU A 116 -34.94 -7.95 -11.27
N ASN A 117 -35.58 -8.73 -10.39
CA ASN A 117 -37.03 -8.88 -10.35
C ASN A 117 -37.72 -7.95 -9.32
N ASP A 118 -36.99 -6.98 -8.75
CA ASP A 118 -37.59 -6.02 -7.80
C ASP A 118 -38.61 -5.12 -8.49
N HIS A 119 -39.71 -4.81 -7.78
CA HIS A 119 -40.78 -3.94 -8.28
C HIS A 119 -40.32 -2.50 -8.51
N ASP A 120 -39.30 -2.02 -7.79
CA ASP A 120 -38.72 -0.70 -8.04
C ASP A 120 -37.84 -0.72 -9.31
N PRO A 121 -38.20 0.02 -10.37
CA PRO A 121 -37.45 0.03 -11.62
C PRO A 121 -35.99 0.46 -11.48
N ASN A 122 -35.69 1.33 -10.52
CA ASN A 122 -34.32 1.78 -10.26
C ASN A 122 -33.45 0.68 -9.65
N THR A 123 -34.05 -0.18 -8.82
CA THR A 123 -33.37 -1.32 -8.19
C THR A 123 -33.16 -2.43 -9.21
N SER A 124 -34.21 -2.85 -9.93
CA SER A 124 -34.14 -3.92 -10.92
C SER A 124 -33.18 -3.60 -12.07
N SER A 125 -33.29 -2.42 -12.68
CA SER A 125 -32.41 -2.02 -13.79
C SER A 125 -30.93 -1.94 -13.38
N LYS A 126 -30.63 -1.34 -12.22
CA LYS A 126 -29.25 -1.26 -11.71
C LYS A 126 -28.69 -2.62 -11.33
N ALA A 127 -29.51 -3.47 -10.72
CA ALA A 127 -29.11 -4.83 -10.37
C ALA A 127 -28.72 -5.63 -11.62
N ALA A 128 -29.53 -5.55 -12.69
CA ALA A 128 -29.23 -6.21 -13.96
C ALA A 128 -27.95 -5.70 -14.62
N MET A 129 -27.75 -4.37 -14.61
CA MET A 129 -26.51 -3.75 -15.11
C MET A 129 -25.27 -4.20 -14.31
N PHE A 130 -25.39 -4.26 -12.99
CA PHE A 130 -24.29 -4.68 -12.12
C PHE A 130 -23.98 -6.16 -12.25
N SER A 131 -25.00 -7.03 -12.21
CA SER A 131 -24.88 -8.48 -12.44
C SER A 131 -24.15 -8.75 -13.75
N SER A 132 -24.63 -8.14 -14.85
CA SER A 132 -23.99 -8.22 -16.16
C SER A 132 -22.53 -7.73 -16.16
N SER A 133 -22.23 -6.66 -15.43
CA SER A 133 -20.88 -6.09 -15.34
C SER A 133 -19.91 -6.99 -14.57
N LEU A 134 -20.37 -7.62 -13.48
CA LEU A 134 -19.58 -8.52 -12.66
C LEU A 134 -19.23 -9.82 -13.39
N LYS A 135 -20.13 -10.31 -14.25
CA LYS A 135 -19.92 -11.52 -15.07
C LYS A 135 -18.98 -11.32 -16.26
N ARG A 136 -18.55 -10.10 -16.57
CA ARG A 136 -17.61 -9.84 -17.66
C ARG A 136 -16.24 -10.44 -17.36
N SER A 137 -15.65 -11.11 -18.35
CA SER A 137 -14.30 -11.68 -18.29
C SER A 137 -13.25 -10.67 -17.80
N ASP A 138 -13.29 -9.43 -18.32
CA ASP A 138 -12.39 -8.35 -17.90
C ASP A 138 -12.51 -8.03 -16.40
N PHE A 139 -13.73 -8.05 -15.84
CA PHE A 139 -13.97 -7.73 -14.43
C PHE A 139 -13.42 -8.84 -13.54
N ILE A 140 -13.78 -10.10 -13.82
CA ILE A 140 -13.40 -11.26 -13.01
C ILE A 140 -11.87 -11.39 -12.95
N VAL A 141 -11.21 -11.31 -14.11
CA VAL A 141 -9.75 -11.40 -14.17
C VAL A 141 -9.09 -10.21 -13.49
N SER A 142 -9.55 -8.98 -13.73
CA SER A 142 -9.02 -7.78 -13.07
C SER A 142 -9.15 -7.86 -11.55
N MET A 143 -10.29 -8.35 -11.05
CA MET A 143 -10.53 -8.53 -9.62
C MET A 143 -9.57 -9.56 -9.03
N GLY A 144 -9.38 -10.70 -9.70
CA GLY A 144 -8.42 -11.73 -9.29
C GLY A 144 -6.98 -11.19 -9.22
N VAL A 145 -6.53 -10.51 -10.27
CA VAL A 145 -5.20 -9.88 -10.33
C VAL A 145 -5.02 -8.83 -9.24
N ALA A 146 -6.01 -7.95 -9.05
CA ALA A 146 -5.97 -6.93 -8.02
C ALA A 146 -5.92 -7.56 -6.61
N ALA A 147 -6.79 -8.53 -6.33
CA ALA A 147 -6.83 -9.22 -5.05
C ALA A 147 -5.50 -9.93 -4.75
N TYR A 148 -4.92 -10.61 -5.75
CA TYR A 148 -3.64 -11.30 -5.61
C TYR A 148 -2.52 -10.34 -5.21
N CYS A 149 -2.30 -9.26 -5.96
CA CYS A 149 -1.23 -8.31 -5.64
C CYS A 149 -1.48 -7.59 -4.29
N LEU A 150 -2.73 -7.20 -4.02
CA LEU A 150 -3.09 -6.53 -2.76
C LEU A 150 -2.89 -7.47 -1.54
N SER A 151 -2.99 -8.79 -1.71
CA SER A 151 -2.76 -9.72 -0.60
C SER A 151 -1.35 -9.59 -0.01
N PHE A 152 -0.34 -9.33 -0.85
CA PHE A 152 1.05 -9.12 -0.43
C PHE A 152 1.25 -7.79 0.28
N THR A 153 0.52 -6.74 -0.11
CA THR A 153 0.65 -5.40 0.48
C THR A 153 -0.24 -5.18 1.70
N LEU A 154 -1.21 -6.06 1.99
CA LEU A 154 -2.15 -5.90 3.09
C LEU A 154 -1.46 -5.84 4.46
N ASN A 155 -0.58 -6.80 4.74
CA ASN A 155 0.10 -6.87 6.04
C ASN A 155 1.13 -5.76 6.19
N LEU A 156 1.84 -5.42 5.10
CA LEU A 156 2.69 -4.24 5.05
C LEU A 156 1.89 -2.97 5.37
N SER A 157 0.71 -2.81 4.77
CA SER A 157 -0.17 -1.66 5.03
C SER A 157 -0.58 -1.55 6.50
N LYS A 158 -0.85 -2.69 7.17
CA LYS A 158 -1.18 -2.74 8.59
C LYS A 158 0.03 -2.43 9.47
N ASN A 159 1.19 -3.00 9.15
CA ASN A 159 2.45 -2.77 9.85
C ASN A 159 2.84 -1.29 9.81
N LEU A 160 2.90 -0.68 8.61
CA LEU A 160 3.21 0.75 8.43
C LEU A 160 2.22 1.73 9.08
N GLN A 161 1.10 1.24 9.61
CA GLN A 161 0.13 2.04 10.36
C GLN A 161 0.22 1.86 11.87
N SER A 162 1.04 0.94 12.39
CA SER A 162 1.19 0.75 13.83
C SER A 162 1.98 1.89 14.47
N VAL A 163 1.72 2.16 15.74
CA VAL A 163 2.31 3.30 16.45
C VAL A 163 3.81 3.09 16.70
N ASP A 164 4.19 1.85 17.00
CA ASP A 164 5.57 1.46 17.27
C ASP A 164 6.19 0.88 15.99
N GLN A 165 6.68 1.75 15.11
CA GLN A 165 7.35 1.35 13.86
C GLN A 165 8.81 1.78 13.89
N ASP A 166 9.67 0.80 13.70
CA ASP A 166 11.11 1.01 13.48
C ASP A 166 11.39 1.17 11.98
N LEU A 167 12.26 2.13 11.63
CA LEU A 167 12.54 2.52 10.25
C LEU A 167 13.11 1.35 9.44
N SER A 168 14.09 0.65 10.00
CA SER A 168 14.80 -0.40 9.27
C SER A 168 13.94 -1.64 9.10
N THR A 169 13.18 -2.01 10.14
CA THR A 169 12.19 -3.08 10.06
C THR A 169 11.14 -2.77 9.00
N ALA A 170 10.62 -1.54 8.95
CA ALA A 170 9.64 -1.10 7.96
C ALA A 170 10.20 -1.18 6.52
N LEU A 171 11.44 -0.72 6.31
CA LEU A 171 12.10 -0.82 4.99
C LEU A 171 12.37 -2.28 4.59
N SER A 172 12.81 -3.12 5.53
CA SER A 172 13.00 -4.56 5.28
C SER A 172 11.70 -5.21 4.81
N HIS A 173 10.57 -4.94 5.46
CA HIS A 173 9.28 -5.46 5.01
C HIS A 173 8.87 -4.96 3.62
N VAL A 174 9.23 -3.71 3.26
CA VAL A 174 9.02 -3.20 1.90
C VAL A 174 9.90 -3.95 0.90
N ASP A 175 11.17 -4.21 1.23
CA ASP A 175 12.11 -4.96 0.39
C ASP A 175 11.69 -6.42 0.21
N ASP A 176 11.16 -7.06 1.24
CA ASP A 176 10.59 -8.40 1.18
C ASP A 176 9.41 -8.44 0.18
N VAL A 177 8.47 -7.50 0.29
CA VAL A 177 7.33 -7.39 -0.63
C VAL A 177 7.81 -7.11 -2.07
N LYS A 178 8.79 -6.21 -2.26
CA LYS A 178 9.37 -5.95 -3.60
C LYS A 178 9.99 -7.22 -4.18
N SER A 179 10.73 -7.98 -3.37
CA SER A 179 11.41 -9.21 -3.80
C SER A 179 10.42 -10.30 -4.19
N VAL A 180 9.37 -10.50 -3.40
CA VAL A 180 8.29 -11.45 -3.73
C VAL A 180 7.58 -11.06 -5.03
N LEU A 181 7.23 -9.78 -5.20
CA LEU A 181 6.57 -9.30 -6.43
C LEU A 181 7.47 -9.44 -7.66
N ARG A 182 8.78 -9.21 -7.53
CA ARG A 182 9.75 -9.47 -8.61
C ARG A 182 9.78 -10.95 -8.99
N GLY A 183 9.83 -11.86 -8.00
CA GLY A 183 9.77 -13.29 -8.26
C GLY A 183 8.46 -13.75 -8.92
N ILE A 184 7.34 -13.11 -8.58
CA ILE A 184 6.04 -13.32 -9.26
C ILE A 184 6.10 -12.83 -10.72
N ARG A 185 6.75 -11.68 -10.95
CA ARG A 185 6.91 -11.09 -12.27
C ARG A 185 7.80 -11.92 -13.19
N GLU A 186 8.86 -12.53 -12.64
CA GLU A 186 9.76 -13.42 -13.37
C GLU A 186 9.07 -14.73 -13.75
N ARG A 187 8.23 -15.27 -12.87
CA ARG A 187 7.45 -16.50 -13.08
C ARG A 187 6.02 -16.20 -13.55
N SER A 188 5.84 -15.14 -14.34
CA SER A 188 4.51 -14.62 -14.66
C SER A 188 3.59 -15.63 -15.36
N ASP A 189 4.15 -16.55 -16.15
CA ASP A 189 3.40 -17.60 -16.83
C ASP A 189 2.77 -18.58 -15.82
N GLU A 190 3.55 -19.09 -14.87
CA GLU A 190 3.11 -20.06 -13.86
C GLU A 190 2.13 -19.43 -12.87
N GLU A 191 2.49 -18.25 -12.36
CA GLU A 191 1.68 -17.49 -11.41
C GLU A 191 0.33 -17.10 -12.00
N PHE A 192 0.32 -16.60 -13.25
CA PHE A 192 -0.92 -16.20 -13.89
C PHE A 192 -1.78 -17.41 -14.27
N LYS A 193 -1.19 -18.55 -14.64
CA LYS A 193 -1.96 -19.76 -14.94
C LYS A 193 -2.80 -20.23 -13.74
N SER A 194 -2.20 -20.26 -12.55
CA SER A 194 -2.92 -20.59 -11.31
C SER A 194 -4.06 -19.59 -11.04
N LEU A 195 -3.78 -18.30 -11.20
CA LEU A 195 -4.76 -17.24 -11.01
C LEU A 195 -5.90 -17.31 -12.05
N TYR A 196 -5.58 -17.64 -13.29
CA TYR A 196 -6.54 -17.77 -14.38
C TYR A 196 -7.49 -18.97 -14.16
N LEU A 197 -6.97 -20.09 -13.64
CA LEU A 197 -7.80 -21.23 -13.23
C LEU A 197 -8.78 -20.84 -12.12
N GLN A 198 -8.33 -20.08 -11.12
CA GLN A 198 -9.20 -19.57 -10.06
C GLN A 198 -10.27 -18.60 -10.60
N ALA A 199 -9.89 -17.73 -11.54
CA ALA A 199 -10.83 -16.83 -12.19
C ALA A 199 -11.90 -17.59 -13.00
N ASN A 200 -11.51 -18.66 -13.71
CA ASN A 200 -12.47 -19.52 -14.43
C ASN A 200 -13.42 -20.23 -13.47
N LYS A 201 -12.92 -20.70 -12.32
CA LYS A 201 -13.75 -21.28 -11.27
C LYS A 201 -14.80 -20.27 -10.78
N LEU A 202 -14.37 -19.08 -10.38
CA LEU A 202 -15.27 -17.99 -9.97
C LEU A 202 -16.29 -17.62 -11.05
N ALA A 203 -15.88 -17.61 -12.32
CA ALA A 203 -16.78 -17.36 -13.43
C ALA A 203 -17.84 -18.45 -13.55
N SER A 204 -17.44 -19.73 -13.45
CA SER A 204 -18.36 -20.86 -13.56
C SER A 204 -19.39 -20.91 -12.44
N GLU A 205 -19.03 -20.50 -11.23
CA GLU A 205 -19.94 -20.43 -10.07
C GLU A 205 -21.12 -19.47 -10.37
N VAL A 206 -20.86 -18.36 -11.06
CA VAL A 206 -21.88 -17.35 -11.44
C VAL A 206 -22.49 -17.59 -12.83
N GLY A 207 -22.28 -18.76 -13.44
CA GLY A 207 -22.77 -19.07 -14.79
C GLY A 207 -22.15 -18.22 -15.91
N ALA A 208 -20.93 -17.72 -15.71
CA ALA A 208 -20.15 -16.97 -16.69
C ALA A 208 -18.98 -17.79 -17.25
N THR A 209 -18.44 -17.38 -18.39
CA THR A 209 -17.24 -17.97 -18.99
C THR A 209 -16.22 -16.89 -19.32
N ILE A 210 -14.95 -17.16 -19.05
CA ILE A 210 -13.87 -16.25 -19.43
C ILE A 210 -13.56 -16.47 -20.92
N SER A 211 -13.65 -15.39 -21.69
CA SER A 211 -13.42 -15.43 -23.13
C SER A 211 -12.56 -14.25 -23.57
N MET A 212 -11.97 -14.38 -24.76
CA MET A 212 -11.23 -13.28 -25.37
C MET A 212 -12.14 -12.08 -25.60
N PRO A 213 -11.72 -10.86 -25.22
CA PRO A 213 -12.41 -9.66 -25.65
C PRO A 213 -12.43 -9.58 -27.17
N ARG A 214 -13.49 -8.96 -27.71
CA ARG A 214 -13.55 -8.69 -29.15
C ARG A 214 -12.36 -7.81 -29.57
N THR A 215 -11.49 -8.38 -30.38
CA THR A 215 -10.44 -7.68 -31.10
C THR A 215 -10.99 -7.15 -32.42
N CYS A 216 -10.59 -5.95 -32.83
CA CYS A 216 -10.98 -5.36 -34.11
C CYS A 216 -9.77 -4.71 -34.78
N ASN A 217 -9.83 -4.57 -36.11
CA ASN A 217 -8.70 -4.10 -36.91
C ASN A 217 -8.23 -2.68 -36.53
N ARG A 218 -9.12 -1.84 -35.98
CA ARG A 218 -8.79 -0.49 -35.52
C ARG A 218 -9.20 -0.34 -34.05
N GLN A 219 -8.27 -0.66 -33.16
CA GLN A 219 -8.44 -0.53 -31.72
C GLN A 219 -7.39 0.45 -31.19
N THR A 220 -7.77 1.71 -30.94
CA THR A 220 -6.85 2.78 -30.50
C THR A 220 -6.72 2.91 -28.98
N HIS A 221 -7.70 2.42 -28.23
CA HIS A 221 -7.79 2.64 -26.77
C HIS A 221 -7.82 1.36 -25.93
N ARG A 222 -7.63 0.18 -26.54
CA ARG A 222 -7.56 -1.12 -25.84
C ARG A 222 -6.41 -1.96 -26.40
N SER A 223 -5.91 -2.87 -25.57
CA SER A 223 -4.95 -3.89 -26.00
C SER A 223 -5.53 -4.73 -27.13
N ASN A 224 -4.72 -5.02 -28.14
CA ASN A 224 -5.12 -5.81 -29.32
C ASN A 224 -4.14 -6.98 -29.53
N ILE A 225 -3.84 -7.68 -28.44
CA ILE A 225 -2.86 -8.76 -28.42
C ILE A 225 -3.52 -9.98 -29.08
N GLY A 226 -2.94 -10.48 -30.17
CA GLY A 226 -3.39 -11.68 -30.85
C GLY A 226 -2.94 -12.93 -30.10
N ALA A 227 -3.68 -13.34 -29.08
CA ALA A 227 -3.38 -14.52 -28.27
C ALA A 227 -4.67 -15.22 -27.81
N ASN A 228 -4.54 -16.36 -27.12
CA ASN A 228 -5.65 -16.97 -26.40
C ASN A 228 -6.06 -16.09 -25.18
N ALA A 229 -7.19 -16.41 -24.55
CA ALA A 229 -7.73 -15.62 -23.44
C ALA A 229 -6.76 -15.48 -22.26
N GLU A 230 -6.07 -16.56 -21.89
CA GLU A 230 -5.11 -16.56 -20.80
C GLU A 230 -3.93 -15.62 -21.11
N ASP A 231 -3.27 -15.80 -22.26
CA ASP A 231 -2.13 -14.99 -22.66
C ASP A 231 -2.50 -13.51 -22.88
N TYR A 232 -3.67 -13.24 -23.44
CA TYR A 232 -4.17 -11.87 -23.57
C TYR A 232 -4.27 -11.19 -22.21
N TYR A 233 -4.93 -11.82 -21.24
CA TYR A 233 -5.15 -11.22 -19.94
C TYR A 233 -3.87 -11.12 -19.11
N ARG A 234 -2.97 -12.08 -19.26
CA ARG A 234 -1.64 -12.03 -18.66
C ARG A 234 -0.89 -10.78 -19.12
N ALA A 235 -0.81 -10.58 -20.44
CA ALA A 235 -0.06 -9.49 -21.04
C ALA A 235 -0.76 -8.13 -20.92
N ALA A 236 -2.10 -8.09 -20.94
CA ALA A 236 -2.87 -6.84 -20.90
C ALA A 236 -3.16 -6.34 -19.47
N ILE A 237 -3.21 -7.23 -18.47
CA ILE A 237 -3.63 -6.88 -17.11
C ILE A 237 -2.58 -7.28 -16.07
N PHE A 238 -2.22 -8.56 -15.99
CA PHE A 238 -1.39 -9.07 -14.90
C PHE A 238 0.02 -8.48 -14.90
N VAL A 239 0.75 -8.67 -16.00
CA VAL A 239 2.13 -8.17 -16.14
C VAL A 239 2.20 -6.65 -15.95
N PRO A 240 1.38 -5.82 -16.65
CA PRO A 240 1.39 -4.38 -16.45
C PRO A 240 1.09 -3.95 -15.01
N PHE A 241 0.16 -4.64 -14.32
CA PHE A 241 -0.19 -4.30 -12.95
C PHE A 241 0.91 -4.62 -11.96
N VAL A 242 1.50 -5.82 -12.05
CA VAL A 242 2.64 -6.21 -11.20
C VAL A 242 3.83 -5.27 -11.45
N ASP A 243 4.17 -4.99 -12.70
CA ASP A 243 5.26 -4.06 -13.06
C ASP A 243 5.02 -2.65 -12.50
N HIS A 244 3.79 -2.16 -12.56
CA HIS A 244 3.46 -0.84 -12.02
C HIS A 244 3.54 -0.81 -10.49
N VAL A 245 3.09 -1.86 -9.79
CA VAL A 245 3.23 -1.95 -8.33
C VAL A 245 4.71 -1.96 -7.94
N ILE A 246 5.54 -2.77 -8.59
CA ILE A 246 6.99 -2.83 -8.33
C ILE A 246 7.64 -1.47 -8.58
N THR A 247 7.32 -0.84 -9.71
CA THR A 247 7.87 0.48 -10.08
C THR A 247 7.49 1.53 -9.04
N GLN A 248 6.22 1.58 -8.63
CA GLN A 248 5.77 2.54 -7.62
C GLN A 248 6.42 2.30 -6.26
N LEU A 249 6.57 1.05 -5.81
CA LEU A 249 7.28 0.72 -4.57
C LEU A 249 8.73 1.18 -4.63
N ARG A 250 9.43 0.90 -5.72
CA ARG A 250 10.82 1.33 -5.95
C ARG A 250 10.94 2.85 -5.89
N ASP A 251 10.16 3.56 -6.71
CA ASP A 251 10.27 5.00 -6.88
C ASP A 251 9.95 5.79 -5.59
N ARG A 252 9.19 5.20 -4.65
CA ARG A 252 8.79 5.88 -3.40
C ARG A 252 9.60 5.50 -2.16
N PHE A 253 10.17 4.30 -2.11
CA PHE A 253 10.86 3.82 -0.91
C PHE A 253 12.39 3.81 -1.05
N ASP A 254 12.93 3.71 -2.27
CA ASP A 254 14.38 3.58 -2.46
C ASP A 254 15.15 4.88 -2.10
N GLY A 255 14.50 6.04 -2.15
CA GLY A 255 15.14 7.32 -1.80
C GLY A 255 15.53 7.47 -0.32
N ILE A 256 14.93 6.66 0.57
CA ILE A 256 15.22 6.69 2.02
C ILE A 256 16.38 5.73 2.36
N CYS A 257 16.62 4.74 1.51
CA CYS A 257 17.68 3.76 1.67
C CYS A 257 19.08 4.39 1.64
N SER A 258 19.27 5.62 1.12
CA SER A 258 20.60 6.24 1.07
C SER A 258 21.15 6.65 2.43
N VAL A 259 20.29 6.83 3.44
CA VAL A 259 20.68 7.26 4.80
C VAL A 259 20.41 6.21 5.87
N ILE A 260 19.84 5.05 5.49
CA ILE A 260 19.49 3.98 6.43
C ILE A 260 20.70 3.36 7.12
N SER A 261 21.87 3.40 6.49
CA SER A 261 23.11 2.85 7.06
C SER A 261 23.54 3.56 8.34
N LEU A 262 23.02 4.76 8.63
CA LEU A 262 23.18 5.38 9.96
C LEU A 262 22.59 4.52 11.10
N GLU A 263 21.71 3.57 10.81
CA GLU A 263 21.28 2.53 11.74
C GLU A 263 22.47 1.76 12.33
N GLY A 264 23.58 1.64 11.59
CA GLY A 264 24.82 1.02 12.06
C GLY A 264 25.48 1.73 13.24
N LEU A 265 25.03 2.94 13.61
CA LEU A 265 25.44 3.62 14.84
C LEU A 265 24.78 3.02 16.09
N ILE A 266 23.65 2.32 15.93
CA ILE A 266 23.03 1.54 17.00
C ILE A 266 23.86 0.27 17.20
N SER A 267 24.28 0.05 18.44
CA SER A 267 25.27 -0.97 18.78
C SER A 267 24.85 -2.39 18.36
N GLU A 268 23.56 -2.73 18.46
CA GLU A 268 23.00 -4.00 17.95
C GLU A 268 23.26 -4.24 16.44
N TYR A 269 23.32 -3.18 15.64
CA TYR A 269 23.45 -3.26 14.17
C TYR A 269 24.84 -2.92 13.64
N LEU A 270 25.85 -2.80 14.51
CA LEU A 270 27.22 -2.49 14.11
C LEU A 270 27.76 -3.45 13.04
N SER A 271 27.40 -4.73 13.08
CA SER A 271 27.86 -5.73 12.10
C SER A 271 27.09 -5.71 10.77
N LYS A 272 25.92 -5.04 10.71
CA LYS A 272 25.05 -5.00 9.54
C LYS A 272 25.57 -4.07 8.45
N TYR A 273 26.26 -3.00 8.83
CA TYR A 273 26.80 -1.99 7.92
C TYR A 273 28.30 -1.81 8.13
N ASP A 274 29.05 -1.76 7.02
CA ASP A 274 30.45 -1.39 7.06
C ASP A 274 30.63 0.12 7.27
N ASP A 275 31.83 0.53 7.66
CA ASP A 275 32.14 1.95 7.89
C ASP A 275 31.94 2.78 6.63
N MET A 276 32.22 2.22 5.46
CA MET A 276 32.04 2.90 4.18
C MET A 276 30.58 3.26 3.91
N ALA A 277 29.64 2.36 4.21
CA ALA A 277 28.21 2.61 4.06
C ALA A 277 27.72 3.67 5.05
N ILE A 278 28.22 3.66 6.30
CA ILE A 278 27.87 4.67 7.31
C ILE A 278 28.40 6.04 6.89
N LEU A 279 29.67 6.11 6.49
CA LEU A 279 30.31 7.36 6.04
C LEU A 279 29.59 7.95 4.82
N LYS A 280 29.24 7.12 3.83
CA LYS A 280 28.49 7.57 2.64
C LYS A 280 27.12 8.15 3.00
N ALA A 281 26.45 7.62 4.02
CA ALA A 281 25.21 8.22 4.50
C ALA A 281 25.44 9.52 5.28
N ALA A 282 26.53 9.59 6.06
CA ALA A 282 26.90 10.78 6.81
C ALA A 282 27.31 11.95 5.91
N GLU A 283 27.89 11.69 4.72
CA GLU A 283 28.20 12.72 3.71
C GLU A 283 26.97 13.57 3.33
N PHE A 284 25.77 12.98 3.38
CA PHE A 284 24.54 13.72 3.12
C PHE A 284 24.27 14.80 4.18
N TYR A 285 24.80 14.62 5.40
CA TYR A 285 24.62 15.50 6.55
C TYR A 285 25.90 16.24 6.97
N ASP A 286 26.89 16.35 6.07
CA ASP A 286 28.20 16.96 6.36
C ASP A 286 28.10 18.38 6.94
N GLN A 287 27.12 19.18 6.49
CA GLN A 287 26.92 20.56 6.99
C GLN A 287 26.28 20.63 8.38
N ASP A 288 25.62 19.55 8.83
CA ASP A 288 25.01 19.48 10.15
C ASP A 288 25.99 18.95 11.20
N MET A 289 27.10 18.32 10.77
CA MET A 289 28.10 17.73 11.66
C MET A 289 29.05 18.79 12.25
N PRO A 290 29.44 18.66 13.53
CA PRO A 290 30.34 19.60 14.19
C PRO A 290 31.81 19.46 13.76
N GLY A 291 32.21 18.28 13.26
CA GLY A 291 33.59 17.95 12.88
C GLY A 291 33.69 17.42 11.46
N SER A 292 34.93 17.11 11.04
CA SER A 292 35.21 16.62 9.69
C SER A 292 34.86 15.14 9.49
N MET A 293 34.68 14.71 8.23
CA MET A 293 34.54 13.29 7.88
C MET A 293 35.69 12.40 8.39
N LEU A 294 36.91 12.95 8.55
CA LEU A 294 38.05 12.24 9.13
C LEU A 294 37.88 12.01 10.63
N GLU A 295 37.35 13.02 11.36
CA GLU A 295 37.01 12.88 12.77
C GLU A 295 35.90 11.86 12.96
N LEU A 296 34.84 11.90 12.15
CA LEU A 296 33.80 10.87 12.16
C LEU A 296 34.37 9.46 11.91
N THR A 297 35.28 9.31 10.95
CA THR A 297 35.95 8.03 10.68
C THR A 297 36.72 7.52 11.90
N SER A 298 37.31 8.43 12.68
CA SER A 298 38.03 8.11 13.92
C SER A 298 37.06 7.75 15.04
N GLU A 299 35.99 8.54 15.22
CA GLU A 299 34.90 8.27 16.15
C GLU A 299 34.27 6.89 15.91
N LEU A 300 33.99 6.51 14.66
CA LEU A 300 33.41 5.20 14.31
C LEU A 300 34.27 4.03 14.79
N LYS A 301 35.59 4.11 14.61
CA LYS A 301 36.53 3.09 15.09
C LYS A 301 36.48 2.98 16.61
N MET A 302 36.48 4.11 17.31
CA MET A 302 36.39 4.16 18.76
C MET A 302 35.04 3.66 19.29
N TRP A 303 33.95 4.00 18.59
CA TRP A 303 32.59 3.58 18.91
C TRP A 303 32.44 2.06 18.77
N ARG A 304 32.96 1.47 17.68
CA ARG A 304 33.02 0.02 17.51
C ARG A 304 33.82 -0.64 18.62
N GLN A 305 34.97 -0.07 18.99
CA GLN A 305 35.80 -0.58 20.07
C GLN A 305 35.08 -0.54 21.42
N LYS A 306 34.31 0.52 21.71
CA LYS A 306 33.51 0.67 22.94
C LYS A 306 32.54 -0.51 23.13
N TRP A 307 31.90 -0.95 22.05
CA TRP A 307 30.88 -2.00 22.09
C TRP A 307 31.42 -3.41 21.82
N GLN A 308 32.69 -3.54 21.42
CA GLN A 308 33.29 -4.84 21.14
C GLN A 308 33.39 -5.70 22.42
N GLY A 309 32.76 -6.87 22.40
CA GLY A 309 32.81 -7.82 23.52
C GLY A 309 31.89 -7.48 24.71
N GLN A 310 31.06 -6.45 24.60
CA GLN A 310 30.05 -6.14 25.62
C GLN A 310 28.89 -7.15 25.57
N GLN A 311 28.42 -7.59 26.74
CA GLN A 311 27.28 -8.52 26.84
C GLN A 311 25.93 -7.82 26.61
N THR A 312 25.84 -6.55 26.99
CA THR A 312 24.64 -5.72 26.85
C THR A 312 24.97 -4.52 25.99
N VAL A 313 24.29 -4.39 24.87
CA VAL A 313 24.47 -3.29 23.92
C VAL A 313 23.14 -2.57 23.67
N PRO A 314 23.17 -1.26 23.38
CA PRO A 314 22.00 -0.51 22.93
C PRO A 314 21.31 -1.16 21.72
N LYS A 315 20.00 -1.34 21.83
CA LYS A 315 19.14 -1.94 20.78
C LYS A 315 18.33 -0.92 20.02
N THR A 316 18.19 0.28 20.55
CA THR A 316 17.45 1.37 19.93
C THR A 316 18.34 2.60 19.76
N ALA A 317 18.02 3.46 18.80
CA ALA A 317 18.73 4.73 18.63
C ALA A 317 18.61 5.65 19.86
N ILE A 318 17.51 5.54 20.64
CA ILE A 318 17.33 6.28 21.89
C ILE A 318 18.32 5.79 22.95
N GLU A 319 18.48 4.47 23.09
CA GLU A 319 19.47 3.89 24.00
C GLU A 319 20.89 4.25 23.56
N ALA A 320 21.20 4.14 22.26
CA ALA A 320 22.51 4.48 21.73
C ALA A 320 22.86 5.96 22.00
N LEU A 321 21.89 6.87 21.83
CA LEU A 321 22.07 8.30 22.10
C LEU A 321 22.33 8.59 23.60
N LYS A 322 21.71 7.85 24.52
CA LYS A 322 21.95 8.00 25.96
C LYS A 322 23.37 7.60 26.35
N GLU A 323 23.89 6.58 25.70
CA GLU A 323 25.26 6.06 25.91
C GLU A 323 26.32 6.84 25.09
N CYS A 324 25.90 7.81 24.28
CA CYS A 324 26.78 8.61 23.43
C CYS A 324 27.24 9.88 24.14
N GLU A 325 28.45 9.84 24.70
CA GLU A 325 29.09 10.97 25.38
C GLU A 325 29.43 12.09 24.38
N GLU A 326 28.81 13.25 24.56
CA GLU A 326 28.85 14.38 23.62
C GLU A 326 30.27 14.91 23.34
N MET A 327 31.12 14.99 24.36
CA MET A 327 32.49 15.48 24.19
C MET A 327 33.41 14.47 23.49
N PHE A 328 33.05 13.19 23.49
CA PHE A 328 33.89 12.12 22.95
C PHE A 328 33.43 11.63 21.57
N PHE A 329 32.12 11.71 21.30
CA PHE A 329 31.50 11.28 20.06
C PHE A 329 30.57 12.38 19.48
N PRO A 330 31.08 13.61 19.23
CA PRO A 330 30.25 14.73 18.81
C PRO A 330 29.57 14.50 17.46
N ASN A 331 30.25 13.89 16.47
CA ASN A 331 29.65 13.62 15.15
C ASN A 331 28.62 12.48 15.23
N ILE A 332 28.95 11.37 15.89
CA ILE A 332 28.03 10.24 16.06
C ILE A 332 26.75 10.68 16.80
N ARG A 333 26.86 11.56 17.79
CA ARG A 333 25.71 12.09 18.52
C ARG A 333 24.74 12.82 17.60
N VAL A 334 25.23 13.72 16.75
CA VAL A 334 24.40 14.44 15.78
C VAL A 334 23.76 13.48 14.79
N LEU A 335 24.52 12.51 14.26
CA LEU A 335 23.98 11.52 13.33
C LEU A 335 22.90 10.62 13.98
N LEU A 336 23.06 10.24 15.25
CA LEU A 336 22.02 9.53 16.01
C LEU A 336 20.77 10.38 16.20
N GLN A 337 20.91 11.67 16.48
CA GLN A 337 19.78 12.60 16.56
C GLN A 337 19.06 12.74 15.22
N ILE A 338 19.81 12.89 14.11
CA ILE A 338 19.26 12.92 12.76
C ILE A 338 18.51 11.61 12.45
N PHE A 339 19.11 10.46 12.77
CA PHE A 339 18.49 9.16 12.55
C PHE A 339 17.16 9.02 13.32
N LEU A 340 17.11 9.49 14.56
CA LEU A 340 15.90 9.47 15.40
C LEU A 340 14.74 10.31 14.85
N VAL A 341 15.05 11.37 14.09
CA VAL A 341 14.02 12.24 13.49
C VAL A 341 13.71 11.87 12.04
N LEU A 342 14.30 10.79 11.50
CA LEU A 342 13.96 10.32 10.16
C LEU A 342 12.48 9.90 10.09
N PRO A 343 11.76 10.33 9.06
CA PRO A 343 10.32 10.13 8.98
C PRO A 343 9.94 8.68 8.66
N VAL A 344 9.51 7.93 9.67
CA VAL A 344 8.78 6.63 9.53
C VAL A 344 7.26 6.83 9.68
N THR A 345 6.85 8.01 10.15
CA THR A 345 5.64 8.21 10.95
C THR A 345 4.33 7.66 10.37
N THR A 346 3.37 7.43 11.27
CA THR A 346 2.00 7.08 10.93
C THR A 346 1.17 8.34 10.62
N ALA A 347 0.14 8.19 9.77
CA ALA A 347 -0.80 9.26 9.39
C ALA A 347 -1.56 9.91 10.58
N THR A 348 -1.37 9.43 11.81
CA THR A 348 -1.90 10.03 13.03
C THR A 348 -1.29 11.41 13.29
N ALA A 349 0.03 11.57 13.13
CA ALA A 349 0.70 12.86 13.23
C ALA A 349 0.15 13.85 12.17
N GLU A 350 0.00 13.39 10.92
CA GLU A 350 -0.56 14.18 9.81
C GLU A 350 -2.02 14.63 10.07
N ARG A 351 -2.85 13.78 10.69
CA ARG A 351 -4.24 14.12 11.02
C ARG A 351 -4.36 15.18 12.12
N SER A 352 -3.36 15.32 12.99
CA SER A 352 -3.27 16.39 14.00
C SER A 352 -3.09 17.77 13.36
N PHE A 353 -2.34 17.84 12.25
CA PHE A 353 -2.08 19.07 11.51
C PHE A 353 -3.26 19.53 10.64
N SER A 354 -4.30 18.68 10.50
CA SER A 354 -5.51 19.07 9.78
C SER A 354 -6.35 20.01 10.64
N VAL A 355 -6.09 21.32 10.51
CA VAL A 355 -6.97 22.40 11.01
C VAL A 355 -8.41 22.15 10.57
N LEU A 356 -8.61 21.54 9.39
CA LEU A 356 -9.89 21.11 8.84
C LEU A 356 -10.70 20.21 9.77
N ARG A 357 -10.06 19.34 10.58
CA ARG A 357 -10.77 18.56 11.60
C ARG A 357 -11.28 19.47 12.72
N ARG A 358 -10.43 20.39 13.21
CA ARG A 358 -10.83 21.37 14.25
C ARG A 358 -11.94 22.28 13.74
N LEU A 359 -11.85 22.76 12.50
CA LEU A 359 -12.84 23.60 11.83
C LEU A 359 -14.17 22.85 11.62
N LYS A 360 -14.13 21.60 11.12
CA LYS A 360 -15.34 20.77 10.98
C LYS A 360 -15.96 20.40 12.32
N THR A 361 -15.15 20.10 13.33
CA THR A 361 -15.65 19.82 14.69
C THR A 361 -16.27 21.08 15.30
N TYR A 362 -15.60 22.24 15.18
CA TYR A 362 -16.13 23.53 15.62
C TYR A 362 -17.46 23.86 14.93
N LEU A 363 -17.50 23.79 13.60
CA LEU A 363 -18.71 24.03 12.82
C LEU A 363 -19.85 23.05 13.16
N ARG A 364 -19.53 21.78 13.46
CA ARG A 364 -20.52 20.80 13.95
C ARG A 364 -21.01 21.12 15.36
N SER A 365 -20.14 21.58 16.25
CA SER A 365 -20.52 21.97 17.62
C SER A 365 -21.29 23.30 17.68
N THR A 366 -21.16 24.15 16.67
CA THR A 366 -21.91 25.42 16.56
C THR A 366 -23.19 25.28 15.72
N MET A 367 -23.48 24.12 15.16
CA MET A 367 -24.84 23.84 14.66
C MET A 367 -25.75 23.62 15.87
N THR A 368 -26.26 24.73 16.42
CA THR A 368 -27.49 24.71 17.21
C THR A 368 -28.60 24.22 16.29
N GLU A 369 -29.03 22.97 16.51
CA GLU A 369 -30.26 22.30 16.08
C GLU A 369 -30.84 22.61 14.68
N GLY A 370 -30.95 21.55 13.90
CA GLY A 370 -31.95 21.38 12.84
C GLY A 370 -32.48 19.96 12.89
#